data_AF-A0A0X3BNQ5-F1
#
_entry.id   AF-A0A0X3BNQ5-F1
#
_cell.length_a   1.000
_cell.length_b   1.000
_cell.length_c   1.000
_cell.angle_alpha   90.00
_cell.angle_beta   90.00
_cell.angle_gamma   90.00
#
_symmetry.space_group_name_H-M   'P 1'
#
loop_
_entity.id
_entity.type
_entity.pdbx_description
1 polymer ?
#
loop_
_entity_poly.entity_id
_entity_poly.type
_entity_poly.pdbx_seq_one_letter_code
_entity_poly.pdbx_strand_id
1 'polypeptide(L)'
;MIEKFLEGNERFREEDFGKNPDHYNALASSQHPVVLWIGCSDSRVDPERITGAQAGEIFVQRNIGNIVPVHDWNFATVLEYALNHLQVGDIVICGHSDCGAIKGLDHESDDAYVPLWLNNAMERNAVSRPGSRCQRPRKKKTSAGGSSRSRTSACSLSISAPTRRSGLRKKRDGSGFTACTSTLRPES
;
A
#
# COMPACT_ATOMS: atom_id res chain seq x y z
N MET A 1 -13.69 -24.86 -11.92
CA MET A 1 -12.98 -23.60 -11.62
C MET A 1 -12.23 -23.64 -10.29
N ILE A 2 -12.80 -24.25 -9.24
CA ILE A 2 -12.14 -24.36 -7.92
C ILE A 2 -10.97 -25.35 -7.92
N GLU A 3 -10.99 -26.32 -8.82
CA GLU A 3 -10.02 -27.41 -8.94
C GLU A 3 -8.61 -26.87 -9.15
N LYS A 4 -8.44 -25.84 -9.98
CA LYS A 4 -7.15 -25.16 -10.18
C LYS A 4 -6.54 -24.63 -8.88
N PHE A 5 -7.36 -24.13 -7.95
CA PHE A 5 -6.87 -23.62 -6.66
C PHE A 5 -6.51 -24.76 -5.70
N LEU A 6 -7.25 -25.88 -5.75
CA LEU A 6 -6.92 -27.08 -4.99
C LEU A 6 -5.59 -27.70 -5.47
N GLU A 7 -5.42 -27.84 -6.79
CA GLU A 7 -4.16 -28.28 -7.41
C GLU A 7 -3.00 -27.32 -7.08
N GLY A 8 -3.26 -26.01 -7.06
CA GLY A 8 -2.28 -25.01 -6.64
C GLY A 8 -1.85 -25.17 -5.18
N ASN A 9 -2.80 -25.48 -4.30
CA ASN A 9 -2.53 -25.75 -2.89
C ASN A 9 -1.74 -27.06 -2.69
N GLU A 10 -2.06 -28.12 -3.44
CA GLU A 10 -1.28 -29.35 -3.43
C GLU A 10 0.17 -29.09 -3.84
N ARG A 11 0.38 -28.33 -4.92
CA ARG A 11 1.71 -27.91 -5.36
C ARG A 11 2.45 -27.08 -4.31
N PHE A 12 1.77 -26.13 -3.67
CA PHE A 12 2.35 -25.35 -2.58
C PHE A 12 2.83 -26.25 -1.42
N ARG A 13 2.03 -27.25 -1.04
CA ARG A 13 2.38 -28.20 0.02
C ARG A 13 3.62 -29.03 -0.31
N GLU A 14 3.75 -29.48 -1.55
CA GLU A 14 4.86 -30.34 -1.97
C GLU A 14 6.13 -29.55 -2.31
N GLU A 15 5.99 -28.45 -3.04
CA GLU A 15 7.14 -27.78 -3.66
C GLU A 15 7.70 -26.61 -2.86
N ASP A 16 6.91 -26.00 -1.97
CA ASP A 16 7.33 -24.85 -1.16
C ASP A 16 7.35 -25.22 0.32
N PHE A 17 6.20 -25.62 0.87
CA PHE A 17 6.08 -26.03 2.27
C PHE A 17 6.99 -27.22 2.60
N GLY A 18 6.94 -28.27 1.79
CA GLY A 18 7.75 -29.48 1.97
C GLY A 18 9.25 -29.27 1.81
N LYS A 19 9.69 -28.25 1.05
CA LYS A 19 11.11 -27.93 0.86
C LYS A 19 11.68 -27.04 1.95
N ASN A 20 10.83 -26.27 2.64
CA ASN A 20 11.23 -25.32 3.68
C ASN A 20 10.61 -25.65 5.04
N PRO A 21 10.69 -26.90 5.55
CA PRO A 21 9.98 -27.31 6.76
C PRO A 21 10.39 -26.49 7.99
N ASP A 22 11.68 -26.15 8.11
CA ASP A 22 12.19 -25.36 9.25
C ASP A 22 11.59 -23.95 9.29
N HIS A 23 11.46 -23.30 8.12
CA HIS A 23 10.84 -21.98 8.00
C HIS A 23 9.38 -22.00 8.44
N TYR A 24 8.60 -22.94 7.92
CA TYR A 24 7.18 -23.03 8.26
C TYR A 24 6.93 -23.54 9.69
N ASN A 25 7.81 -24.37 10.25
CA ASN A 25 7.75 -24.75 11.67
C ASN A 25 8.02 -23.55 12.59
N ALA A 26 8.96 -22.67 12.21
CA ALA A 26 9.19 -21.43 12.94
C ALA A 26 7.95 -20.51 12.86
N LEU A 27 7.38 -20.33 11.66
CA LEU A 27 6.15 -19.53 11.47
C LEU A 27 4.94 -20.09 12.23
N ALA A 28 4.81 -21.41 12.33
CA ALA A 28 3.73 -22.05 13.08
C ALA A 28 3.80 -21.76 14.58
N SER A 29 5.00 -21.50 15.11
CA SER A 29 5.21 -21.20 16.52
C SER A 29 4.94 -19.72 16.84
N SER A 30 5.35 -18.82 15.96
CA SER A 30 5.18 -17.37 16.13
C SER A 30 5.35 -16.61 14.82
N GLN A 31 4.63 -15.51 14.65
CA GLN A 31 4.84 -14.56 13.56
C GLN A 31 5.56 -13.30 14.07
N HIS A 32 6.51 -12.80 13.29
CA HIS A 32 7.23 -11.56 13.56
C HIS A 32 7.30 -10.69 12.30
N PRO A 33 6.16 -10.18 11.81
CA PRO A 33 6.14 -9.35 10.63
C PRO A 33 6.84 -8.02 10.90
N VAL A 34 7.61 -7.54 9.93
CA VAL A 34 8.35 -6.28 10.04
C VAL A 34 7.48 -5.07 9.68
N VAL A 35 6.39 -5.31 8.93
CA VAL A 35 5.55 -4.26 8.35
C VAL A 35 4.07 -4.63 8.41
N LEU A 36 3.22 -3.67 8.75
CA LEU A 36 1.78 -3.72 8.50
C LEU A 36 1.49 -3.12 7.12
N TRP A 37 0.92 -3.91 6.22
CA TRP A 37 0.53 -3.49 4.88
C TRP A 37 -0.99 -3.29 4.78
N ILE A 38 -1.41 -2.07 4.50
CA ILE A 38 -2.80 -1.69 4.24
C ILE A 38 -2.99 -1.52 2.74
N GLY A 39 -3.68 -2.47 2.11
CA GLY A 39 -3.86 -2.54 0.66
C GLY A 39 -5.33 -2.53 0.22
N CYS A 40 -5.52 -2.39 -1.09
CA CYS A 40 -6.86 -2.50 -1.70
C CYS A 40 -7.23 -3.99 -1.87
N SER A 41 -8.51 -4.35 -1.75
CA SER A 41 -9.02 -5.69 -2.09
C SER A 41 -8.97 -6.01 -3.60
N ASP A 42 -8.50 -5.09 -4.43
CA ASP A 42 -8.26 -5.29 -5.86
C ASP A 42 -7.33 -6.50 -6.12
N SER A 43 -7.77 -7.44 -6.95
CA SER A 43 -7.07 -8.70 -7.21
C SER A 43 -5.70 -8.54 -7.88
N ARG A 44 -5.35 -7.35 -8.38
CA ARG A 44 -4.03 -7.03 -8.94
C ARG A 44 -2.99 -6.71 -7.86
N VAL A 45 -3.42 -6.50 -6.62
CA VAL A 45 -2.54 -6.17 -5.49
C VAL A 45 -2.28 -7.44 -4.67
N ASP A 46 -1.03 -7.87 -4.70
CA ASP A 46 -0.49 -8.98 -3.92
C ASP A 46 0.82 -8.49 -3.24
N PRO A 47 0.79 -8.17 -1.94
CA PRO A 47 1.92 -7.51 -1.27
C PRO A 47 3.19 -8.36 -1.29
N GLU A 48 3.07 -9.66 -1.01
CA GLU A 48 4.19 -10.61 -0.99
C GLU A 48 4.84 -10.68 -2.37
N ARG A 49 4.04 -10.79 -3.43
CA ARG A 49 4.56 -10.82 -4.80
C ARG A 49 5.14 -9.49 -5.27
N ILE A 50 4.55 -8.36 -4.88
CA ILE A 50 5.01 -7.02 -5.30
C ILE A 50 6.35 -6.66 -4.63
N THR A 51 6.51 -7.04 -3.37
CA THR A 51 7.69 -6.70 -2.57
C THR A 51 8.78 -7.78 -2.60
N GLY A 52 8.43 -9.01 -2.98
CA GLY A 52 9.33 -10.16 -2.88
C GLY A 52 9.52 -10.66 -1.45
N ALA A 53 8.60 -10.30 -0.55
CA ALA A 53 8.63 -10.73 0.84
C ALA A 53 8.29 -12.22 0.98
N GLN A 54 8.89 -12.85 1.97
CA GLN A 54 8.62 -14.22 2.37
C GLN A 54 7.37 -14.29 3.28
N ALA A 55 6.80 -15.50 3.36
CA ALA A 55 5.70 -15.75 4.28
C ALA A 55 6.10 -15.37 5.72
N GLY A 56 5.23 -14.59 6.38
CA GLY A 56 5.44 -14.12 7.75
C GLY A 56 6.15 -12.76 7.89
N GLU A 57 6.70 -12.18 6.82
CA GLU A 57 7.36 -10.86 6.89
C GLU A 57 6.37 -9.68 6.85
N ILE A 58 5.19 -9.86 6.26
CA ILE A 58 4.18 -8.81 6.08
C ILE A 58 2.90 -9.20 6.83
N PHE A 59 2.38 -8.29 7.65
CA PHE A 59 1.04 -8.39 8.22
C PHE A 59 0.07 -7.61 7.35
N VAL A 60 -0.95 -8.27 6.79
CA VAL A 60 -1.74 -7.70 5.68
C VAL A 60 -3.16 -7.37 6.14
N GLN A 61 -3.58 -6.12 5.88
CA GLN A 61 -4.96 -5.66 5.96
C GLN A 61 -5.44 -5.21 4.58
N ARG A 62 -6.62 -5.65 4.15
CA ARG A 62 -7.18 -5.27 2.85
C ARG A 62 -8.63 -4.84 2.96
N ASN A 63 -8.96 -3.74 2.29
CA ASN A 63 -10.34 -3.30 2.12
C ASN A 63 -10.52 -2.58 0.77
N ILE A 64 -11.76 -2.25 0.42
CA ILE A 64 -12.07 -1.58 -0.84
C ILE A 64 -11.50 -0.16 -0.82
N GLY A 65 -10.50 0.11 -1.68
CA GLY A 65 -9.89 1.44 -1.80
C GLY A 65 -8.84 1.78 -0.75
N ASN A 66 -8.32 0.79 0.00
CA ASN A 66 -7.27 0.97 1.01
C ASN A 66 -7.57 2.13 1.99
N ILE A 67 -8.82 2.23 2.40
CA ILE A 67 -9.36 3.31 3.24
C ILE A 67 -9.04 3.01 4.70
N VAL A 68 -8.67 4.04 5.46
CA VAL A 68 -8.42 3.98 6.90
C VAL A 68 -9.51 4.81 7.60
N PRO A 69 -10.69 4.24 7.84
CA PRO A 69 -11.79 4.93 8.53
C PRO A 69 -11.47 5.13 10.03
N VAL A 70 -12.00 6.20 10.61
CA VAL A 70 -11.82 6.51 12.05
C VAL A 70 -12.62 5.57 12.95
N HIS A 71 -13.82 5.17 12.50
CA HIS A 71 -14.77 4.38 13.28
C HIS A 71 -14.98 2.97 12.68
N ASP A 72 -13.90 2.25 12.44
CA ASP A 72 -13.96 0.84 12.02
C ASP A 72 -13.21 -0.04 13.02
N TRP A 73 -13.96 -0.96 13.62
CA TRP A 73 -13.43 -1.89 14.60
C TRP A 73 -12.53 -2.93 13.93
N ASN A 74 -12.80 -3.28 12.67
CA ASN A 74 -11.95 -4.18 11.91
C ASN A 74 -10.56 -3.58 11.72
N PHE A 75 -10.46 -2.35 11.19
CA PHE A 75 -9.19 -1.66 11.06
C PHE A 75 -8.51 -1.41 12.42
N ALA A 76 -9.25 -0.92 13.43
CA ALA A 76 -8.68 -0.58 14.74
C ALA A 76 -8.06 -1.80 15.43
N THR A 77 -8.76 -2.95 15.43
CA THR A 77 -8.25 -4.20 16.01
C THR A 77 -6.99 -4.71 15.32
N VAL A 78 -6.92 -4.62 13.98
CA VAL A 78 -5.74 -5.02 13.21
C VAL A 78 -4.56 -4.09 13.49
N LEU A 79 -4.80 -2.77 13.56
CA LEU A 79 -3.76 -1.79 13.88
C LEU A 79 -3.23 -1.97 15.31
N GLU A 80 -4.13 -2.13 16.28
CA GLU A 80 -3.78 -2.36 17.68
C GLU A 80 -2.96 -3.65 17.82
N TYR A 81 -3.37 -4.72 17.14
CA TYR A 81 -2.63 -5.99 17.16
C TYR A 81 -1.24 -5.86 16.53
N ALA A 82 -1.14 -5.18 15.38
CA ALA A 82 0.13 -4.95 14.72
C ALA A 82 1.12 -4.17 15.60
N LEU A 83 0.64 -3.15 16.31
CA LEU A 83 1.48 -2.29 17.14
C LEU A 83 1.80 -2.92 18.51
N ASN A 84 0.78 -3.36 19.24
CA ASN A 84 0.93 -3.77 20.64
C ASN A 84 1.38 -5.22 20.79
N HIS A 85 0.98 -6.11 19.88
CA HIS A 85 1.27 -7.54 19.97
C HIS A 85 2.40 -7.98 19.04
N LEU A 86 2.42 -7.47 17.80
CA LEU A 86 3.44 -7.85 16.81
C LEU A 86 4.64 -6.89 16.77
N GLN A 87 4.49 -5.68 17.33
CA GLN A 87 5.52 -4.64 17.36
C GLN A 87 6.10 -4.34 15.98
N VAL A 88 5.24 -4.22 14.96
CA VAL A 88 5.67 -3.93 13.59
C VAL A 88 6.43 -2.60 13.54
N GLY A 89 7.54 -2.57 12.79
CA GLY A 89 8.41 -1.39 12.74
C GLY A 89 7.95 -0.32 11.75
N ASP A 90 7.19 -0.71 10.72
CA ASP A 90 6.71 0.19 9.68
C ASP A 90 5.23 -0.11 9.35
N ILE A 91 4.46 0.92 9.01
CA ILE A 91 3.10 0.79 8.45
C ILE A 91 3.12 1.33 7.04
N VAL A 92 2.69 0.53 6.07
CA VAL A 92 2.63 0.90 4.65
C VAL A 92 1.17 0.97 4.21
N ILE A 93 0.74 2.13 3.73
CA ILE A 93 -0.53 2.27 2.99
C ILE A 93 -0.18 2.25 1.51
N CYS A 94 -0.68 1.25 0.79
CA CYS A 94 -0.43 1.08 -0.63
C CYS A 94 -1.70 1.30 -1.46
N GLY A 95 -1.70 2.39 -2.22
CA GLY A 95 -2.67 2.61 -3.29
C GLY A 95 -2.20 2.00 -4.61
N HIS A 96 -3.11 1.85 -5.55
CA HIS A 96 -2.80 1.44 -6.92
C HIS A 96 -3.54 2.31 -7.94
N SER A 97 -2.97 2.44 -9.13
CA SER A 97 -3.64 3.14 -10.24
C SER A 97 -4.90 2.38 -10.68
N ASP A 98 -5.80 3.13 -11.31
CA ASP A 98 -7.07 2.62 -11.80
C ASP A 98 -7.86 1.81 -10.75
N CYS A 99 -7.87 2.33 -9.51
CA CYS A 99 -8.65 1.75 -8.43
C CYS A 99 -10.14 1.97 -8.66
N GLY A 100 -10.90 0.86 -8.73
CA GLY A 100 -12.36 0.91 -8.92
C GLY A 100 -13.07 1.65 -7.79
N ALA A 101 -12.60 1.50 -6.56
CA ALA A 101 -13.14 2.20 -5.39
C ALA A 101 -13.02 3.73 -5.52
N ILE A 102 -11.87 4.22 -6.00
CA ILE A 102 -11.63 5.66 -6.17
C ILE A 102 -12.45 6.20 -7.34
N LYS A 103 -12.57 5.45 -8.44
CA LYS A 103 -13.46 5.82 -9.55
C LYS A 103 -14.93 5.86 -9.11
N GLY A 104 -15.34 4.95 -8.23
CA GLY A 104 -16.69 4.90 -7.67
C GLY A 104 -17.06 6.11 -6.81
N LEU A 105 -16.10 6.92 -6.35
CA LEU A 105 -16.39 8.17 -5.64
C LEU A 105 -17.01 9.24 -6.54
N ASP A 106 -16.75 9.18 -7.85
CA ASP A 106 -17.22 10.16 -8.82
C ASP A 106 -18.57 9.77 -9.47
N HIS A 107 -19.16 8.64 -9.06
CA HIS A 107 -20.39 8.10 -9.61
C HIS A 107 -21.43 7.86 -8.52
N GLU A 108 -22.69 8.20 -8.82
CA GLU A 108 -23.82 7.72 -8.03
C GLU A 108 -23.99 6.21 -8.28
N SER A 109 -24.15 5.44 -7.21
CA SER A 109 -24.39 3.99 -7.27
C SER A 109 -25.66 3.66 -6.49
N ASP A 110 -26.42 2.70 -7.01
CA ASP A 110 -27.60 2.11 -6.35
C ASP A 110 -27.22 1.03 -5.31
N ASP A 111 -25.91 0.77 -5.13
CA ASP A 111 -25.41 -0.19 -4.15
C ASP A 111 -25.72 0.25 -2.71
N ALA A 112 -26.18 -0.69 -1.87
CA ALA A 112 -26.55 -0.36 -0.49
C ALA A 112 -25.37 -0.01 0.43
N TYR A 113 -24.22 -0.69 0.27
CA TYR A 113 -23.11 -0.62 1.23
C TYR A 113 -21.85 0.06 0.68
N VAL A 114 -21.61 -0.04 -0.63
CA VAL A 114 -20.38 0.49 -1.25
C VAL A 114 -20.28 2.01 -1.08
N PRO A 115 -21.32 2.82 -1.37
CA PRO A 115 -21.26 4.27 -1.18
C PRO A 115 -21.03 4.65 0.29
N LEU A 116 -21.68 3.96 1.23
CA LEU A 116 -21.50 4.18 2.67
C LEU A 116 -20.04 3.95 3.09
N TRP A 117 -19.42 2.89 2.59
CA TRP A 117 -18.00 2.63 2.83
C TRP A 117 -17.11 3.71 2.21
N LEU A 118 -17.36 4.07 0.95
CA LEU A 118 -16.57 5.06 0.21
C LEU A 118 -16.66 6.47 0.81
N ASN A 119 -17.74 6.81 1.52
CA ASN A 119 -17.87 8.08 2.25
C ASN A 119 -16.73 8.29 3.27
N ASN A 120 -16.17 7.22 3.84
CA ASN A 120 -15.00 7.31 4.72
C ASN A 120 -13.75 7.87 4.02
N ALA A 121 -13.67 7.78 2.68
CA ALA A 121 -12.62 8.44 1.89
C ALA A 121 -12.97 9.89 1.52
N MET A 122 -14.27 10.24 1.44
CA MET A 122 -14.72 11.58 1.05
C MET A 122 -14.46 12.64 2.12
N GLU A 123 -14.48 12.29 3.41
CA GLU A 123 -14.15 13.22 4.50
C GLU A 123 -12.74 13.85 4.33
N ARG A 124 -11.83 13.17 3.62
CA ARG A 124 -10.52 13.71 3.21
C ARG A 124 -10.56 14.62 1.99
N ASN A 125 -11.50 14.42 1.06
CA ASN A 125 -11.64 15.22 -0.16
C ASN A 125 -12.21 16.62 0.12
N ALA A 126 -12.94 16.82 1.23
CA ALA A 126 -13.34 18.16 1.68
C ALA A 126 -12.13 19.01 2.13
N VAL A 127 -11.12 18.37 2.72
CA VAL A 127 -9.86 19.02 3.16
C VAL A 127 -8.83 19.11 2.01
N SER A 128 -8.98 18.28 0.98
CA SER A 128 -8.02 18.23 -0.13
C SER A 128 -8.68 17.90 -1.46
N ARG A 129 -9.41 18.86 -2.04
CA ARG A 129 -9.58 18.92 -3.51
C ARG A 129 -8.27 19.43 -4.12
N PRO A 130 -7.43 18.61 -4.78
CA PRO A 130 -6.25 19.11 -5.44
C PRO A 130 -6.61 19.48 -6.89
N GLY A 131 -7.33 20.60 -7.06
CA GLY A 131 -6.94 21.55 -8.10
C GLY A 131 -5.56 22.16 -7.79
N SER A 132 -5.09 22.02 -6.56
CA SER A 132 -3.71 22.28 -6.15
C SER A 132 -2.81 21.11 -6.56
N ARG A 133 -2.22 21.23 -7.74
CA ARG A 133 -0.83 20.80 -7.98
C ARG A 133 -0.07 20.94 -6.67
N CYS A 134 0.42 19.83 -6.10
CA CYS A 134 1.28 19.83 -4.91
C CYS A 134 2.32 20.94 -5.09
N GLN A 135 2.11 22.09 -4.45
CA GLN A 135 2.91 23.27 -4.71
C GLN A 135 4.25 22.98 -4.06
N ARG A 136 5.24 22.67 -4.89
CA ARG A 136 6.65 22.60 -4.49
C ARG A 136 6.94 23.85 -3.64
N PRO A 137 7.54 23.73 -2.44
CA PRO A 137 8.08 24.90 -1.76
C PRO A 137 9.03 25.61 -2.74
N ARG A 138 8.75 26.88 -3.03
CA ARG A 138 9.54 27.67 -3.99
C ARG A 138 10.98 27.74 -3.49
N LYS A 139 11.89 26.98 -4.09
CA LYS A 139 13.32 27.22 -3.93
C LYS A 139 13.63 28.61 -4.49
N LYS A 140 14.15 29.51 -3.66
CA LYS A 140 14.72 30.79 -4.12
C LYS A 140 15.77 30.46 -5.18
N LYS A 141 15.57 30.93 -6.42
CA LYS A 141 16.53 30.79 -7.50
C LYS A 141 17.70 31.72 -7.21
N THR A 142 18.89 31.17 -7.00
CA THR A 142 20.11 31.86 -7.40
C THR A 142 20.19 31.83 -8.92
N SER A 143 20.51 32.96 -9.51
CA SER A 143 20.54 33.23 -10.94
C SER A 143 21.78 32.62 -11.60
N ALA A 144 21.60 31.83 -12.67
CA ALA A 144 22.50 31.79 -13.84
C ALA A 144 21.91 30.92 -14.96
N GLY A 145 21.90 31.45 -16.19
CA GLY A 145 22.10 30.72 -17.46
C GLY A 145 20.95 29.84 -17.99
N GLY A 146 20.49 30.15 -19.21
CA GLY A 146 19.39 29.45 -19.89
C GLY A 146 19.78 28.20 -20.69
N SER A 147 18.74 27.44 -21.09
CA SER A 147 18.60 26.71 -22.36
C SER A 147 17.38 25.76 -22.26
N SER A 148 16.54 25.77 -23.29
CA SER A 148 15.28 25.04 -23.40
C SER A 148 15.48 23.58 -23.82
N ARG A 149 14.75 22.64 -23.20
CA ARG A 149 14.25 21.38 -23.81
C ARG A 149 13.30 20.63 -22.86
N SER A 150 12.45 19.81 -23.48
CA SER A 150 11.20 19.18 -23.05
C SER A 150 11.20 18.49 -21.68
N ARG A 151 10.13 18.72 -20.89
CA ARG A 151 9.96 18.17 -19.53
C ARG A 151 9.14 16.89 -19.51
N THR A 152 9.79 15.73 -19.59
CA THR A 152 9.26 14.49 -19.03
C THR A 152 9.54 14.47 -17.52
N SER A 153 8.51 14.74 -16.71
CA SER A 153 8.64 14.89 -15.26
C SER A 153 8.62 13.53 -14.54
N ALA A 154 9.80 12.97 -14.28
CA ALA A 154 10.03 11.96 -13.26
C ALA A 154 9.75 12.56 -11.86
N CYS A 155 8.93 11.87 -11.05
CA CYS A 155 8.56 12.33 -9.71
C CYS A 155 9.24 11.45 -8.66
N SER A 156 10.35 11.94 -8.10
CA SER A 156 11.00 11.42 -6.91
C SER A 156 10.62 12.32 -5.73
N LEU A 157 9.72 11.85 -4.87
CA LEU A 157 9.40 12.50 -3.61
C LEU A 157 10.41 12.07 -2.56
N SER A 158 10.93 13.05 -1.84
CA SER A 158 11.79 12.82 -0.69
C SER A 158 11.60 13.98 0.27
N ILE A 159 11.08 13.66 1.45
CA ILE A 159 10.95 14.56 2.60
C ILE A 159 12.18 14.28 3.48
N SER A 160 12.81 15.32 4.02
CA SER A 160 14.07 15.22 4.77
C SER A 160 13.88 15.76 6.19
N ALA A 161 14.19 14.92 7.18
CA ALA A 161 14.97 15.26 8.37
C ALA A 161 15.97 14.10 8.59
N PRO A 162 17.12 14.31 9.26
CA PRO A 162 18.38 13.69 8.87
C PRO A 162 18.47 12.24 9.36
N THR A 163 18.40 11.27 8.45
CA THR A 163 19.40 10.19 8.26
C THR A 163 18.90 9.18 7.20
N ARG A 164 19.86 8.76 6.36
CA ARG A 164 19.80 7.78 5.25
C ARG A 164 18.44 7.54 4.56
N ARG A 165 18.25 8.26 3.44
CA ARG A 165 17.31 7.88 2.37
C ARG A 165 17.66 6.49 1.80
N SER A 166 16.76 5.53 1.90
CA SER A 166 16.61 4.46 0.90
C SER A 166 15.33 4.75 0.10
N GLY A 167 15.49 5.41 -1.05
CA GLY A 167 14.35 5.83 -1.88
C GLY A 167 13.80 4.68 -2.71
N LEU A 168 12.53 4.32 -2.52
CA LEU A 168 11.78 3.55 -3.52
C LEU A 168 11.33 4.46 -4.66
N ARG A 169 11.75 4.10 -5.87
CA ARG A 169 11.55 4.85 -7.12
C ARG A 169 10.22 4.41 -7.76
N LYS A 170 9.34 5.37 -8.07
CA LYS A 170 8.16 5.17 -8.92
C LYS A 170 8.61 4.74 -10.32
N LYS A 171 8.58 3.44 -10.64
CA LYS A 171 8.68 2.98 -12.04
C LYS A 171 7.30 3.15 -12.68
N ARG A 172 7.26 3.88 -13.79
CA ARG A 172 6.13 3.85 -14.73
C ARG A 172 6.48 2.81 -15.76
N ASP A 173 5.92 1.63 -15.62
CA ASP A 173 5.76 0.65 -16.68
C ASP A 173 4.54 1.04 -17.52
N GLY A 174 4.62 0.86 -18.84
CA GLY A 174 3.57 1.21 -19.80
C GLY A 174 2.29 0.36 -19.70
N SER A 175 2.09 -0.32 -18.58
CA SER A 175 1.04 -1.31 -18.29
C SER A 175 -0.20 -0.72 -17.61
N GLY A 176 -0.22 0.59 -17.29
CA GLY A 176 -1.36 1.26 -16.64
C GLY A 176 -1.56 0.93 -15.17
N PHE A 177 -0.84 -0.05 -14.61
CA PHE A 177 -0.86 -0.39 -13.18
C PHE A 177 0.38 0.15 -12.46
N THR A 178 0.21 0.97 -11.42
CA THR A 178 1.31 1.50 -10.60
C THR A 178 0.88 1.50 -9.14
N ALA A 179 1.59 0.74 -8.31
CA ALA A 179 1.47 0.81 -6.86
C ALA A 179 2.19 2.07 -6.34
N CYS A 180 1.55 2.85 -5.47
CA CYS A 180 2.16 3.95 -4.73
C CYS A 180 2.08 3.64 -3.25
N THR A 181 3.25 3.60 -2.59
CA THR A 181 3.37 3.32 -1.16
C THR A 181 3.64 4.61 -0.39
N SER A 182 2.99 4.76 0.76
CA SER A 182 3.37 5.71 1.80
C SER A 182 3.65 4.95 3.08
N THR A 183 4.81 5.21 3.69
CA THR A 183 5.26 4.56 4.92
C THR A 183 5.12 5.51 6.11
N LEU A 184 4.53 5.03 7.20
CA LEU A 184 4.49 5.67 8.50
C LEU A 184 5.34 4.83 9.46
N ARG A 185 6.11 5.49 10.33
CA ARG A 185 6.86 4.84 11.40
C ARG A 185 6.22 5.19 12.73
N PRO A 186 5.87 4.21 13.58
CA PRO A 186 5.45 4.49 14.94
C PRO A 186 6.61 5.16 15.69
N GLU A 187 6.32 6.19 16.48
CA GLU A 187 7.30 6.77 17.39
C GLU A 187 7.52 5.82 18.57
N SER A 188 8.78 5.52 18.85
CA SER A 188 9.25 4.60 19.89
C SER A 188 9.06 5.14 21.31
#